data_AF-A0A8S1P5T7-F1
#
_entry.id   AF-A0A8S1P5T7-F1
#
_cell.length_a   1.000
_cell.length_b   1.000
_cell.length_c   1.000
_cell.angle_alpha   90.00
_cell.angle_beta   90.00
_cell.angle_gamma   90.00
#
_symmetry.space_group_name_H-M   'P 1'
#
loop_
_entity.id
_entity.type
_entity.pdbx_description
1 polymer ?
#
loop_
_entity_poly.entity_id
_entity_poly.type
_entity_poly.pdbx_seq_one_letter_code
_entity_poly.pdbx_strand_id
1 'polypeptide(L)'
;MDRASFVNQIDSFIETTILAQGYEKTEFLQYLNSKKTNGDKIELWNMDEILIAGGEFVALKQQQQINTEMTKYPEYQNNHQNGKLYPGFNDYQSPPSYIQQPQFSKQGTLKEEQECLMQTPQPPLPQQINNQQNVMITEVQRYKVYPGQQMQINQNSFLYKHPNIEVKIQSYQEQPGSLFSKSYILYNITLEPYGYFISRRYSDFDKLREYLIKNYPDYYVPPIPKKVSSSTKNKIADFRQLALEKFMNTIIRQFWFDNLVDGFFSCQNDNDLQNKLKQQKQRQYDIQNLTTLNGQIECQISSQMEGFFSYQQGVFSKDLECYNNIRQISKKIVNLNKQLSQEYKLLADQFVILQQRNRNQNEQIPEKVDEIYYKNLNQMFLTWSKKQEDIGLIVTKNLDYFYKYQNQVIETLKEKIKYRDSLRDETLKQLQKIESKIDKQFKELSDSQIQQKTQTQDIFTEKQQKQSLYPKESKQFENIQDNFGYINNNIYQQIQIIMNLNQYQTTQTILNMQQKITQIYLEMTKENEQLFVRN
;
A
#
# COMPACT_ATOMS: atom_id res chain seq x y z
N MET A 1 -28.04 -38.70 2.64
CA MET A 1 -28.04 -38.40 1.19
C MET A 1 -27.75 -39.70 0.46
N ASP A 2 -28.53 -40.09 -0.55
CA ASP A 2 -28.20 -41.31 -1.30
C ASP A 2 -26.97 -41.08 -2.20
N ARG A 3 -26.25 -42.15 -2.52
CA ARG A 3 -25.00 -42.11 -3.29
C ARG A 3 -25.21 -41.50 -4.70
N ALA A 4 -26.37 -41.71 -5.32
CA ALA A 4 -26.66 -41.19 -6.66
C ALA A 4 -26.88 -39.67 -6.64
N SER A 5 -27.58 -39.16 -5.63
CA SER A 5 -27.78 -37.73 -5.40
C SER A 5 -26.45 -37.02 -5.14
N PHE A 6 -25.54 -37.64 -4.37
CA PHE A 6 -24.21 -37.09 -4.10
C PHE A 6 -23.35 -37.03 -5.37
N VAL A 7 -23.34 -38.09 -6.17
CA VAL A 7 -22.64 -38.13 -7.46
C VAL A 7 -23.16 -37.03 -8.41
N ASN A 8 -24.49 -36.85 -8.50
CA ASN A 8 -25.08 -35.80 -9.33
C ASN A 8 -24.67 -34.39 -8.87
N GLN A 9 -24.52 -34.15 -7.56
CA GLN A 9 -24.06 -32.86 -7.04
C GLN A 9 -22.59 -32.60 -7.36
N ILE A 10 -21.74 -33.63 -7.28
CA ILE A 10 -20.34 -33.52 -7.69
C ILE A 10 -20.23 -33.21 -9.19
N ASP A 11 -20.97 -33.94 -10.03
CA ASP A 11 -20.93 -33.72 -11.48
C ASP A 11 -21.43 -32.31 -11.84
N SER A 12 -22.51 -31.85 -11.22
CA SER A 12 -23.01 -30.47 -11.40
C SER A 12 -21.99 -29.42 -10.95
N PHE A 13 -21.29 -29.63 -9.83
CA PHE A 13 -20.23 -28.74 -9.38
C PHE A 13 -19.06 -28.69 -10.37
N ILE A 14 -18.62 -29.85 -10.86
CA ILE A 14 -17.53 -29.95 -11.83
C ILE A 14 -17.91 -29.20 -13.12
N GLU A 15 -19.12 -29.38 -13.63
CA GLU A 15 -19.59 -28.68 -14.83
C GLU A 15 -19.64 -27.16 -14.63
N THR A 16 -20.23 -26.71 -13.53
CA THR A 16 -20.49 -25.27 -13.29
C THR A 16 -19.27 -24.49 -12.82
N THR A 17 -18.28 -25.14 -12.20
CA THR A 17 -17.14 -24.46 -11.59
C THR A 17 -15.83 -24.76 -12.29
N ILE A 18 -15.56 -26.02 -12.62
CA ILE A 18 -14.28 -26.45 -13.17
C ILE A 18 -14.29 -26.31 -14.70
N LEU A 19 -15.26 -26.94 -15.36
CA LEU A 19 -15.38 -26.90 -16.82
C LEU A 19 -15.74 -25.49 -17.33
N ALA A 20 -16.61 -24.77 -16.62
CA ALA A 20 -16.98 -23.39 -16.99
C ALA A 20 -15.80 -22.40 -16.97
N GLN A 21 -14.73 -22.70 -16.21
CA GLN A 21 -13.49 -21.92 -16.20
C GLN A 21 -12.43 -22.42 -17.20
N GLY A 22 -12.78 -23.41 -18.03
CA GLY A 22 -11.90 -23.96 -19.06
C GLY A 22 -10.88 -24.96 -18.53
N TYR A 23 -11.06 -25.52 -17.33
CA TYR A 23 -10.17 -26.56 -16.79
C TYR A 23 -10.70 -27.96 -17.07
N GLU A 24 -9.80 -28.93 -17.22
CA GLU A 24 -10.14 -30.31 -17.53
C GLU A 24 -10.66 -31.08 -16.29
N LYS A 25 -11.78 -31.80 -16.45
CA LYS A 25 -12.36 -32.64 -15.37
C LYS A 25 -11.36 -33.65 -14.81
N THR A 26 -10.56 -34.26 -15.68
CA THR A 26 -9.57 -35.29 -15.31
C THR A 26 -8.46 -34.73 -14.42
N GLU A 27 -8.01 -33.50 -14.65
CA GLU A 27 -7.00 -32.83 -13.82
C GLU A 27 -7.53 -32.53 -12.42
N PHE A 28 -8.78 -32.09 -12.32
CA PHE A 28 -9.41 -31.86 -11.02
C PHE A 28 -9.58 -33.16 -10.23
N LEU A 29 -9.98 -34.25 -10.88
CA LEU A 29 -10.07 -35.56 -10.23
C LEU A 29 -8.69 -36.08 -9.77
N GLN A 30 -7.62 -35.82 -10.53
CA GLN A 30 -6.26 -36.13 -10.11
C GLN A 30 -5.83 -35.29 -8.90
N TYR A 31 -6.18 -34.00 -8.89
CA TYR A 31 -5.94 -33.12 -7.76
C TYR A 31 -6.62 -33.60 -6.49
N LEU A 32 -7.91 -33.97 -6.56
CA LEU A 32 -8.62 -34.57 -5.43
C LEU A 32 -7.92 -35.86 -4.95
N ASN A 33 -7.45 -36.70 -5.87
CA ASN A 33 -6.68 -37.89 -5.52
C ASN A 33 -5.35 -37.56 -4.83
N SER A 34 -4.68 -36.46 -5.19
CA SER A 34 -3.41 -36.05 -4.56
C SER A 34 -3.56 -35.58 -3.11
N LYS A 35 -4.76 -35.12 -2.71
CA LYS A 35 -5.05 -34.66 -1.35
C LYS A 35 -5.28 -35.80 -0.35
N LYS A 36 -5.19 -37.06 -0.80
CA LYS A 36 -5.39 -38.29 0.00
C LYS A 36 -4.26 -38.60 1.00
N THR A 37 -3.38 -37.66 1.33
CA THR A 37 -2.12 -37.96 2.01
C THR A 37 -2.24 -38.56 3.41
N ASN A 38 -3.44 -38.65 4.01
CA ASN A 38 -3.69 -39.34 5.28
C ASN A 38 -4.97 -40.18 5.33
N GLY A 39 -5.28 -40.96 4.27
CA GLY A 39 -6.13 -42.16 4.43
C GLY A 39 -7.64 -42.03 4.23
N ASP A 40 -8.18 -40.85 3.92
CA ASP A 40 -9.61 -40.71 3.61
C ASP A 40 -9.91 -40.97 2.13
N LYS A 41 -10.87 -41.86 1.86
CA LYS A 41 -11.39 -42.09 0.49
C LYS A 41 -12.19 -40.86 0.07
N ILE A 42 -12.07 -40.41 -1.18
CA ILE A 42 -12.92 -39.32 -1.76
C ILE A 42 -14.41 -39.66 -1.61
N GLU A 43 -14.76 -40.94 -1.59
CA GLU A 43 -16.12 -41.41 -1.35
C GLU A 43 -16.67 -41.07 0.05
N LEU A 44 -15.80 -40.65 0.98
CA LEU A 44 -16.13 -40.19 2.33
C LEU A 44 -16.16 -38.66 2.45
N TRP A 45 -15.74 -37.93 1.41
CA TRP A 45 -15.76 -36.47 1.44
C TRP A 45 -17.20 -35.98 1.39
N ASN A 46 -17.51 -34.95 2.16
CA ASN A 46 -18.78 -34.23 2.03
C ASN A 46 -18.67 -33.14 0.96
N MET A 47 -19.80 -32.53 0.59
CA MET A 47 -19.82 -31.49 -0.46
C MET A 47 -18.97 -30.27 -0.08
N ASP A 48 -18.90 -29.88 1.19
CA ASP A 48 -18.12 -28.72 1.60
C ASP A 48 -16.61 -28.96 1.37
N GLU A 49 -16.11 -30.15 1.64
CA GLU A 49 -14.71 -30.53 1.37
C GLU A 49 -14.40 -30.50 -0.13
N ILE A 50 -15.34 -30.94 -0.97
CA ILE A 50 -15.21 -30.89 -2.43
C ILE A 50 -15.24 -29.45 -2.95
N LEU A 51 -16.11 -28.59 -2.40
CA LEU A 51 -16.17 -27.16 -2.72
C LEU A 51 -14.86 -26.46 -2.36
N ILE A 52 -14.29 -26.76 -1.19
CA ILE A 52 -13.00 -26.23 -0.73
C ILE A 52 -11.89 -26.65 -1.69
N ALA A 53 -11.79 -27.95 -2.00
CA ALA A 53 -10.77 -28.44 -2.93
C ALA A 53 -10.94 -27.90 -4.35
N GLY A 54 -12.17 -27.67 -4.82
CA GLY A 54 -12.42 -27.01 -6.09
C GLY A 54 -11.92 -25.56 -6.11
N GLY A 55 -12.13 -24.81 -5.04
CA GLY A 55 -11.56 -23.47 -4.88
C GLY A 55 -10.03 -23.47 -4.88
N GLU A 56 -9.41 -24.40 -4.15
CA GLU A 56 -7.95 -24.54 -4.13
C GLU A 56 -7.37 -24.94 -5.50
N PHE A 57 -8.05 -25.83 -6.23
CA PHE A 57 -7.64 -26.24 -7.57
C PHE A 57 -7.69 -25.07 -8.58
N VAL A 58 -8.76 -24.28 -8.56
CA VAL A 58 -8.90 -23.10 -9.42
C VAL A 58 -7.79 -22.09 -9.13
N ALA A 59 -7.52 -21.81 -7.85
CA ALA A 59 -6.44 -20.89 -7.46
C ALA A 59 -5.07 -21.40 -7.93
N LEU A 60 -4.81 -22.70 -7.79
CA LEU A 60 -3.57 -23.33 -8.25
C LEU A 60 -3.39 -23.18 -9.77
N LYS A 61 -4.45 -23.42 -10.56
CA LYS A 61 -4.39 -23.31 -12.02
C LYS A 61 -4.22 -21.87 -12.50
N GLN A 62 -4.88 -20.90 -11.87
CA GLN A 62 -4.67 -19.47 -12.14
C GLN A 62 -3.22 -19.05 -11.86
N GLN A 63 -2.63 -19.54 -10.76
CA GLN A 63 -1.22 -19.27 -10.45
C GLN A 63 -0.27 -19.89 -11.47
N GLN A 64 -0.55 -21.12 -11.95
CA GLN A 64 0.23 -21.75 -13.01
C GLN A 64 0.14 -20.99 -14.34
N GLN A 65 -1.03 -20.45 -14.70
CA GLN A 65 -1.20 -19.62 -15.89
C GLN A 65 -0.38 -18.32 -15.79
N ILE A 66 -0.46 -17.61 -14.65
CA ILE A 66 0.35 -16.40 -14.39
C ILE A 66 1.84 -16.70 -14.50
N ASN A 67 2.31 -17.81 -13.91
CA ASN A 67 3.70 -18.23 -14.00
C ASN A 67 4.12 -18.58 -15.43
N THR A 68 3.23 -19.23 -16.19
CA THR A 68 3.48 -19.59 -17.60
C THR A 68 3.53 -18.34 -18.50
N GLU A 69 2.67 -17.35 -18.25
CA GLU A 69 2.74 -16.06 -18.94
C GLU A 69 4.01 -15.29 -18.59
N MET A 70 4.46 -15.32 -17.33
CA MET A 70 5.76 -14.75 -16.95
C MET A 70 6.94 -15.44 -17.66
N THR A 71 6.86 -16.75 -17.94
CA THR A 71 7.91 -17.45 -18.71
C THR A 71 7.90 -17.16 -20.22
N LYS A 72 6.83 -16.57 -20.78
CA LYS A 72 6.80 -16.11 -22.18
C LYS A 72 7.63 -14.85 -22.41
N TYR A 73 8.15 -14.24 -21.35
CA TYR A 73 9.06 -13.09 -21.39
C TYR A 73 10.43 -13.45 -20.79
N PRO A 74 11.25 -14.26 -21.49
CA PRO A 74 12.51 -14.81 -20.96
C PRO A 74 13.58 -13.76 -20.62
N GLU A 75 13.42 -12.51 -21.07
CA GLU A 75 14.31 -11.39 -20.75
C GLU A 75 14.21 -10.93 -19.29
N TYR A 76 13.17 -11.32 -18.55
CA TYR A 76 13.04 -11.03 -17.11
C TYR A 76 13.66 -12.09 -16.19
N GLN A 77 13.98 -13.30 -16.67
CA GLN A 77 14.50 -14.38 -15.82
C GLN A 77 16.04 -14.50 -15.84
N ASN A 78 16.71 -14.02 -16.89
CA ASN A 78 18.17 -14.19 -17.02
C ASN A 78 19.02 -13.23 -16.15
N ASN A 79 18.41 -12.25 -15.47
CA ASN A 79 19.10 -11.39 -14.51
C ASN A 79 19.04 -11.91 -13.04
N HIS A 80 18.55 -13.13 -12.81
CA HIS A 80 18.37 -13.68 -11.46
C HIS A 80 19.33 -14.81 -11.04
N GLN A 81 20.21 -15.29 -11.92
CA GLN A 81 21.09 -16.42 -11.57
C GLN A 81 22.46 -16.05 -11.00
N ASN A 82 22.93 -14.80 -11.08
CA ASN A 82 24.31 -14.45 -10.63
C ASN A 82 24.46 -13.25 -9.69
N GLY A 83 23.39 -12.76 -9.05
CA GLY A 83 23.48 -11.69 -8.06
C GLY A 83 22.65 -11.98 -6.81
N LYS A 84 23.31 -12.25 -5.68
CA LYS A 84 22.67 -12.31 -4.35
C LYS A 84 22.14 -10.93 -3.98
N LEU A 85 20.93 -10.61 -4.41
CA LEU A 85 20.14 -9.50 -3.90
C LEU A 85 19.52 -9.88 -2.54
N TYR A 86 19.36 -8.86 -1.69
CA TYR A 86 18.95 -8.94 -0.30
C TYR A 86 17.62 -9.70 -0.10
N PRO A 87 17.45 -10.56 0.92
CA PRO A 87 16.26 -11.41 1.10
C PRO A 87 14.94 -10.62 1.22
N GLY A 88 14.97 -9.43 1.82
CA GLY A 88 13.75 -8.67 2.15
C GLY A 88 13.00 -8.00 0.99
N PHE A 89 13.54 -8.00 -0.24
CA PHE A 89 12.80 -7.54 -1.43
C PHE A 89 12.06 -8.69 -2.13
N ASN A 90 12.58 -9.92 -2.02
CA ASN A 90 11.97 -11.13 -2.59
C ASN A 90 10.88 -11.74 -1.68
N ASP A 91 10.78 -11.28 -0.43
CA ASP A 91 9.77 -11.73 0.53
C ASP A 91 8.37 -11.13 0.31
N TYR A 92 8.17 -10.33 -0.76
CA TYR A 92 6.85 -10.24 -1.38
C TYR A 92 6.58 -11.52 -2.18
N GLN A 93 6.54 -12.64 -1.47
CA GLN A 93 5.76 -13.77 -1.95
C GLN A 93 4.33 -13.27 -2.17
N SER A 94 3.73 -13.71 -3.27
CA SER A 94 2.31 -13.52 -3.55
C SER A 94 1.50 -13.75 -2.27
N PRO A 95 0.47 -12.92 -1.98
CA PRO A 95 -0.26 -13.01 -0.73
C PRO A 95 -0.77 -14.45 -0.50
N PRO A 96 -0.71 -14.99 0.74
CA PRO A 96 -1.30 -16.28 1.03
C PRO A 96 -2.79 -16.25 0.70
N SER A 97 -3.21 -17.13 -0.21
CA SER A 97 -4.60 -17.32 -0.62
C SER A 97 -5.37 -18.03 0.49
N TYR A 98 -5.86 -17.27 1.46
CA TYR A 98 -6.92 -17.71 2.36
C TYR A 98 -7.91 -16.58 2.61
N ILE A 99 -9.17 -16.80 2.21
CA ILE A 99 -10.39 -16.68 3.03
C ILE A 99 -11.56 -17.24 2.21
N GLN A 100 -12.19 -18.28 2.76
CA GLN A 100 -13.52 -18.77 2.40
C GLN A 100 -14.56 -17.71 2.78
N GLN A 101 -15.52 -17.45 1.88
CA GLN A 101 -16.67 -16.57 2.18
C GLN A 101 -17.65 -17.28 3.13
N PRO A 102 -18.28 -16.58 4.10
CA PRO A 102 -19.42 -17.12 4.83
C PRO A 102 -20.65 -17.16 3.92
N GLN A 103 -21.30 -18.32 3.81
CA GLN A 103 -22.62 -18.42 3.20
C GLN A 103 -23.68 -17.85 4.13
N PHE A 104 -24.32 -16.76 3.71
CA PHE A 104 -25.58 -16.30 4.30
C PHE A 104 -26.75 -16.99 3.60
N SER A 105 -27.49 -17.81 4.34
CA SER A 105 -28.75 -18.40 3.93
C SER A 105 -29.81 -17.30 3.69
N LYS A 106 -30.37 -17.24 2.49
CA LYS A 106 -31.51 -16.39 2.13
C LYS A 106 -32.82 -17.03 2.59
N GLN A 107 -33.51 -16.42 3.53
CA GLN A 107 -34.99 -16.39 3.58
C GLN A 107 -35.43 -15.00 4.07
N GLY A 108 -36.25 -14.32 3.26
CA GLY A 108 -36.80 -13.01 3.58
C GLY A 108 -37.15 -12.21 2.33
N THR A 109 -38.39 -12.35 1.88
CA THR A 109 -39.06 -11.53 0.86
C THR A 109 -39.17 -10.08 1.31
N LEU A 110 -38.62 -9.15 0.52
CA LEU A 110 -39.09 -7.77 0.41
C LEU A 110 -38.96 -7.35 -1.06
N LYS A 111 -40.10 -7.00 -1.63
CA LYS A 111 -40.25 -6.36 -2.95
C LYS A 111 -39.90 -4.87 -2.79
N GLU A 112 -39.51 -4.27 -3.92
CA GLU A 112 -39.25 -2.83 -4.15
C GLU A 112 -37.84 -2.36 -3.79
N GLU A 113 -36.95 -2.45 -4.79
CA GLU A 113 -35.99 -1.41 -5.24
C GLU A 113 -35.11 -2.04 -6.34
N GLN A 114 -35.63 -2.08 -7.57
CA GLN A 114 -34.85 -2.35 -8.77
C GLN A 114 -34.66 -1.04 -9.52
N GLU A 115 -33.56 -0.33 -9.25
CA GLU A 115 -32.94 0.62 -10.18
C GLU A 115 -31.60 1.18 -9.62
N CYS A 116 -30.61 0.31 -9.38
CA CYS A 116 -29.20 0.72 -9.38
C CYS A 116 -28.24 -0.48 -9.32
N LEU A 117 -27.94 -1.10 -10.45
CA LEU A 117 -26.72 -1.90 -10.60
C LEU A 117 -26.09 -1.60 -11.95
N MET A 118 -24.99 -0.84 -11.88
CA MET A 118 -24.20 -0.42 -13.02
C MET A 118 -23.48 -1.59 -13.67
N GLN A 119 -23.58 -1.63 -15.00
CA GLN A 119 -22.66 -2.30 -15.89
C GLN A 119 -21.25 -1.77 -15.62
N THR A 120 -20.27 -2.66 -15.41
CA THR A 120 -18.85 -2.30 -15.48
C THR A 120 -18.53 -1.88 -16.92
N PRO A 121 -18.08 -0.64 -17.19
CA PRO A 121 -17.64 -0.27 -18.53
C PRO A 121 -16.27 -0.90 -18.81
N GLN A 122 -16.13 -1.54 -19.97
CA GLN A 122 -14.82 -1.68 -20.61
C GLN A 122 -14.17 -0.28 -20.73
N PRO A 123 -12.84 -0.16 -20.59
CA PRO A 123 -12.18 1.12 -20.76
C PRO A 123 -12.47 1.67 -22.18
N PRO A 124 -13.04 2.88 -22.32
CA PRO A 124 -13.20 3.48 -23.63
C PRO A 124 -11.82 3.79 -24.20
N LEU A 125 -11.60 3.41 -25.47
CA LEU A 125 -10.49 3.98 -26.23
C LEU A 125 -10.59 5.51 -26.19
N PRO A 126 -9.47 6.25 -26.04
CA PRO A 126 -9.51 7.70 -25.93
C PRO A 126 -10.14 8.31 -27.19
N GLN A 127 -11.27 9.00 -27.02
CA GLN A 127 -11.80 9.91 -28.03
C GLN A 127 -10.86 11.11 -28.15
N GLN A 128 -10.51 11.44 -29.39
CA GLN A 128 -9.60 12.52 -29.75
C GLN A 128 -10.13 13.87 -29.21
N ILE A 129 -9.45 14.39 -28.19
CA ILE A 129 -9.61 15.79 -27.78
C ILE A 129 -8.92 16.66 -28.81
N ASN A 130 -9.72 17.43 -29.53
CA ASN A 130 -9.31 18.38 -30.53
C ASN A 130 -8.69 19.61 -29.84
N ASN A 131 -7.37 19.60 -29.63
CA ASN A 131 -6.60 20.79 -29.25
C ASN A 131 -5.54 21.03 -30.32
N GLN A 132 -5.75 22.11 -31.06
CA GLN A 132 -4.83 22.66 -32.04
C GLN A 132 -3.59 23.23 -31.33
N GLN A 133 -2.44 23.10 -32.01
CA GLN A 133 -1.06 23.44 -31.58
C GLN A 133 -0.30 22.35 -30.79
N ASN A 134 -0.35 21.11 -31.25
CA ASN A 134 0.72 20.14 -30.99
C ASN A 134 1.87 20.34 -31.98
N VAL A 135 2.98 20.90 -31.49
CA VAL A 135 4.30 20.56 -32.04
C VAL A 135 4.44 19.05 -31.85
N MET A 136 4.39 18.29 -32.95
CA MET A 136 4.54 16.84 -32.92
C MET A 136 5.88 16.48 -32.27
N ILE A 137 5.83 16.07 -31.00
CA ILE A 137 6.83 15.15 -30.48
C ILE A 137 6.53 13.84 -31.19
N THR A 138 7.26 13.58 -32.27
CA THR A 138 7.32 12.25 -32.90
C THR A 138 7.53 11.24 -31.78
N GLU A 139 6.67 10.22 -31.68
CA GLU A 139 6.63 9.23 -30.60
C GLU A 139 8.03 8.79 -30.16
N VAL A 140 8.58 9.44 -29.14
CA VAL A 140 9.92 9.10 -28.64
C VAL A 140 9.76 7.91 -27.70
N GLN A 141 9.63 6.72 -28.28
CA GLN A 141 9.91 5.49 -27.55
C GLN A 141 11.42 5.38 -27.41
N ARG A 142 11.91 5.40 -26.17
CA ARG A 142 13.33 5.27 -25.85
C ARG A 142 13.47 4.34 -24.67
N TYR A 143 14.33 3.33 -24.83
CA TYR A 143 14.80 2.47 -23.76
C TYR A 143 16.31 2.35 -23.88
N LYS A 144 17.03 2.72 -22.83
CA LYS A 144 18.48 2.56 -22.74
C LYS A 144 18.85 2.10 -21.32
N VAL A 145 19.80 1.18 -21.23
CA VAL A 145 20.38 0.72 -19.97
C VAL A 145 21.84 1.13 -19.95
N TYR A 146 22.24 1.87 -18.92
CA TYR A 146 23.61 2.29 -18.69
C TYR A 146 24.25 1.49 -17.55
N PRO A 147 25.54 1.13 -17.64
CA PRO A 147 26.29 0.70 -16.48
C PRO A 147 26.50 1.91 -15.56
N GLY A 148 25.86 1.90 -14.40
CA GLY A 148 26.00 2.89 -13.34
C GLY A 148 27.04 2.48 -12.31
N GLN A 149 27.33 3.38 -11.38
CA GLN A 149 28.14 3.03 -10.21
C GLN A 149 27.29 2.25 -9.22
N GLN A 150 27.77 1.10 -8.75
CA GLN A 150 27.10 0.40 -7.67
C GLN A 150 27.29 1.16 -6.35
N MET A 151 26.20 1.40 -5.62
CA MET A 151 26.30 2.03 -4.31
C MET A 151 27.18 1.20 -3.36
N GLN A 152 28.11 1.88 -2.70
CA GLN A 152 28.93 1.29 -1.64
C GLN A 152 28.08 1.11 -0.39
N ILE A 153 27.58 -0.12 -0.19
CA ILE A 153 26.77 -0.47 0.96
C ILE A 153 27.67 -0.62 2.19
N ASN A 154 27.40 0.16 3.23
CA ASN A 154 28.04 -0.02 4.52
C ASN A 154 27.53 -1.31 5.19
N GLN A 155 28.25 -2.41 5.02
CA GLN A 155 27.91 -3.72 5.62
C GLN A 155 27.94 -3.69 7.16
N ASN A 156 28.51 -2.64 7.76
CA ASN A 156 28.50 -2.44 9.20
C ASN A 156 27.28 -1.66 9.71
N SER A 157 26.42 -1.14 8.83
CA SER A 157 25.24 -0.38 9.21
C SER A 157 24.27 -1.25 10.02
N PHE A 158 23.52 -0.61 10.91
CA PHE A 158 22.54 -1.27 11.75
C PHE A 158 21.44 -1.90 10.87
N LEU A 159 20.92 -1.16 9.89
CA LEU A 159 19.88 -1.66 8.99
C LEU A 159 20.35 -2.82 8.09
N TYR A 160 21.62 -2.83 7.69
CA TYR A 160 22.19 -3.94 6.92
C TYR A 160 22.32 -5.23 7.77
N LYS A 161 22.59 -5.09 9.06
CA LYS A 161 22.71 -6.24 9.97
C LYS A 161 21.34 -6.82 10.36
N HIS A 162 20.27 -6.06 10.13
CA HIS A 162 18.93 -6.37 10.61
C HIS A 162 17.88 -6.20 9.49
N PRO A 163 17.87 -7.08 8.48
CA PRO A 163 17.05 -6.95 7.26
C PRO A 163 15.52 -6.98 7.48
N ASN A 164 15.07 -7.54 8.61
CA ASN A 164 13.66 -7.85 8.87
C ASN A 164 13.11 -7.06 10.05
N ILE A 165 13.51 -5.80 10.17
CA ILE A 165 12.99 -4.92 11.21
C ILE A 165 11.55 -4.53 10.91
N GLU A 166 10.66 -4.74 11.88
CA GLU A 166 9.39 -4.05 11.96
C GLU A 166 9.47 -2.94 13.01
N VAL A 167 8.99 -1.75 12.64
CA VAL A 167 8.97 -0.61 13.54
C VAL A 167 7.61 -0.51 14.19
N LYS A 168 7.57 -0.48 15.52
CA LYS A 168 6.37 -0.24 16.32
C LYS A 168 6.53 1.02 17.14
N ILE A 169 5.55 1.93 17.10
CA ILE A 169 5.48 3.00 18.09
C ILE A 169 4.61 2.51 19.23
N GLN A 170 5.21 2.22 20.38
CA GLN A 170 4.50 1.64 21.52
C GLN A 170 3.67 2.69 22.26
N SER A 171 4.24 3.87 22.46
CA SER A 171 3.62 4.95 23.23
C SER A 171 4.20 6.30 22.86
N TYR A 172 3.62 7.35 23.41
CA TYR A 172 4.17 8.70 23.34
C TYR A 172 3.98 9.40 24.68
N GLN A 173 4.88 10.34 24.98
CA GLN A 173 4.89 11.10 26.24
C GLN A 173 5.11 12.59 25.95
N GLU A 174 4.39 13.46 26.66
CA GLU A 174 4.65 14.91 26.61
C GLU A 174 5.85 15.22 27.51
N GLN A 175 6.94 15.68 26.90
CA GLN A 175 8.13 16.14 27.59
C GLN A 175 8.00 17.65 27.86
N PRO A 176 8.19 18.10 29.11
CA PRO A 176 8.21 19.53 29.40
C PRO A 176 9.37 20.19 28.65
N GLY A 177 9.11 21.36 28.08
CA GLY A 177 10.19 22.17 27.53
C GLY A 177 11.02 22.82 28.63
N SER A 178 12.23 23.25 28.30
CA SER A 178 13.00 24.17 29.15
C SER A 178 12.28 25.53 29.29
N LEU A 179 12.76 26.42 30.15
CA LEU A 179 12.20 27.74 30.46
C LEU A 179 11.76 28.58 29.23
N PHE A 180 12.42 28.37 28.08
CA PHE A 180 12.13 29.07 26.82
C PHE A 180 11.61 28.18 25.69
N SER A 181 11.38 26.88 25.94
CA SER A 181 10.94 25.91 24.93
C SER A 181 9.54 25.41 25.21
N LYS A 182 8.75 25.21 24.15
CA LYS A 182 7.43 24.56 24.28
C LYS A 182 7.63 23.07 24.63
N SER A 183 6.67 22.49 25.34
CA SER A 183 6.59 21.05 25.49
C SER A 183 6.52 20.36 24.13
N TYR A 184 7.03 19.14 24.06
CA TYR A 184 7.04 18.35 22.84
C TYR A 184 6.66 16.90 23.12
N ILE A 185 6.13 16.22 22.10
CA ILE A 185 5.80 14.79 22.20
C ILE A 185 7.02 13.98 21.80
N LEU A 186 7.42 13.06 22.67
CA LEU A 186 8.44 12.05 22.44
C LEU A 186 7.75 10.71 22.17
N TYR A 187 8.04 10.10 21.03
CA TYR A 187 7.53 8.79 20.62
C TYR A 187 8.52 7.72 21.06
N ASN A 188 8.01 6.69 21.74
CA ASN A 188 8.78 5.51 22.14
C ASN A 188 8.61 4.44 21.07
N ILE A 189 9.72 4.07 20.43
CA ILE A 189 9.75 3.24 19.24
C ILE A 189 10.54 1.97 19.55
N THR A 190 10.00 0.84 19.15
CA THR A 190 10.63 -0.47 19.25
C THR A 190 10.88 -1.03 17.86
N LEU A 191 12.05 -1.62 17.67
CA LEU A 191 12.46 -2.31 16.46
C LEU A 191 12.40 -3.81 16.72
N GLU A 192 11.34 -4.44 16.23
CA GLU A 192 11.09 -5.88 16.36
C GLU A 192 11.79 -6.64 15.22
N PRO A 193 12.19 -7.91 15.43
CA PRO A 193 12.09 -8.69 16.66
C PRO A 193 13.23 -8.42 17.67
N TYR A 194 14.17 -7.53 17.36
CA TYR A 194 15.40 -7.35 18.13
C TYR A 194 15.21 -6.62 19.47
N GLY A 195 14.03 -6.05 19.73
CA GLY A 195 13.73 -5.36 20.98
C GLY A 195 14.58 -4.09 21.17
N TYR A 196 15.08 -3.49 20.09
CA TYR A 196 15.86 -2.25 20.18
C TYR A 196 14.91 -1.07 20.39
N PHE A 197 15.24 -0.18 21.33
CA PHE A 197 14.41 0.97 21.67
C PHE A 197 15.08 2.27 21.24
N ILE A 198 14.30 3.15 20.63
CA ILE A 198 14.70 4.53 20.33
C ILE A 198 13.55 5.48 20.67
N SER A 199 13.89 6.73 20.97
CA SER A 199 12.92 7.78 21.19
C SER A 199 13.14 8.92 20.21
N ARG A 200 12.06 9.41 19.58
CA ARG A 200 12.13 10.50 18.59
C ARG A 200 11.00 11.47 18.79
N ARG A 201 11.24 12.76 18.55
CA ARG A 201 10.18 13.78 18.51
C ARG A 201 9.73 14.01 17.08
N TYR A 202 8.52 14.54 16.90
CA TYR A 202 7.93 14.79 15.57
C TYR A 202 8.88 15.53 14.61
N SER A 203 9.63 16.53 15.08
CA SER A 203 10.52 17.33 14.22
C SER A 203 11.68 16.52 13.62
N ASP A 204 12.05 15.39 14.21
CA ASP A 204 13.12 14.56 13.66
C ASP A 204 12.62 13.79 12.43
N PHE A 205 11.36 13.30 12.46
CA PHE A 205 10.70 12.71 11.30
C PHE A 205 10.52 13.72 10.17
N ASP A 206 10.15 14.95 10.52
CA ASP A 206 9.97 16.06 9.57
C ASP A 206 11.27 16.36 8.82
N LYS A 207 12.37 16.54 9.55
CA LYS A 207 13.71 16.76 8.97
C LYS A 207 14.19 15.58 8.14
N LEU A 208 13.95 14.34 8.60
CA LEU A 208 14.30 13.15 7.82
C LEU A 208 13.52 13.11 6.51
N ARG A 209 12.21 13.39 6.55
CA ARG A 209 11.37 13.43 5.35
C ARG A 209 11.81 14.52 4.38
N GLU A 210 12.10 15.73 4.88
CA GLU A 210 12.64 16.84 4.06
C GLU A 210 13.95 16.44 3.39
N TYR A 211 14.86 15.82 4.14
CA TYR A 211 16.10 15.27 3.58
C TYR A 211 15.83 14.27 2.47
N LEU A 212 14.94 13.30 2.69
CA LEU A 212 14.64 12.25 1.71
C LEU A 212 14.01 12.84 0.44
N ILE A 213 13.08 13.78 0.57
CA ILE A 213 12.46 14.44 -0.60
C ILE A 213 13.51 15.19 -1.42
N LYS A 214 14.43 15.89 -0.75
CA LYS A 214 15.48 16.67 -1.41
C LYS A 214 16.50 15.79 -2.12
N ASN A 215 16.88 14.67 -1.51
CA ASN A 215 17.96 13.80 -2.01
C ASN A 215 17.47 12.62 -2.86
N TYR A 216 16.18 12.31 -2.81
CA TYR A 216 15.54 11.25 -3.57
C TYR A 216 14.25 11.74 -4.27
N PRO A 217 14.29 12.81 -5.10
CA PRO A 217 13.13 13.35 -5.80
C PRO A 217 12.40 12.36 -6.71
N ASP A 218 13.08 11.34 -7.23
CA ASP A 218 12.53 10.25 -8.05
C ASP A 218 11.93 9.09 -7.23
N TYR A 219 12.14 9.07 -5.91
CA TYR A 219 11.59 8.04 -5.02
C TYR A 219 10.31 8.52 -4.35
N TYR A 220 9.38 7.60 -4.10
CA TYR A 220 8.28 7.87 -3.19
C TYR A 220 8.82 8.05 -1.77
N VAL A 221 8.40 9.12 -1.09
CA VAL A 221 8.70 9.35 0.33
C VAL A 221 7.37 9.43 1.07
N PRO A 222 7.08 8.54 2.05
CA PRO A 222 5.77 8.50 2.67
C PRO A 222 5.38 9.82 3.33
N PRO A 223 4.08 10.17 3.33
CA PRO A 223 3.62 11.37 4.00
C PRO A 223 3.74 11.23 5.51
N ILE A 224 3.94 12.37 6.18
CA ILE A 224 3.74 12.50 7.62
C ILE A 224 2.65 13.54 7.88
N PRO A 225 1.92 13.45 9.01
CA PRO A 225 0.83 14.38 9.30
C PRO A 225 1.33 15.79 9.52
N LYS A 226 0.78 16.77 8.78
CA LYS A 226 1.11 18.20 8.94
C LYS A 226 1.10 18.63 10.42
N LYS A 227 2.05 19.50 10.76
CA LYS A 227 2.13 20.13 12.09
C LYS A 227 0.91 21.01 12.30
N VAL A 228 -0.06 20.51 13.07
CA VAL A 228 -1.24 21.26 13.51
C VAL A 228 -0.97 21.95 14.83
N SER A 229 -1.33 23.23 14.93
CA SER A 229 -1.18 24.08 16.12
C SER A 229 -2.31 23.91 17.15
N SER A 230 -3.21 22.92 16.98
CA SER A 230 -4.49 22.86 17.69
C SER A 230 -4.43 22.21 19.08
N SER A 231 -5.37 22.64 19.92
CA SER A 231 -5.65 22.26 21.31
C SER A 231 -6.18 20.82 21.51
N THR A 232 -6.46 20.06 20.44
CA THR A 232 -6.96 18.67 20.55
C THR A 232 -5.80 17.66 20.56
N LYS A 233 -4.92 17.76 21.57
CA LYS A 233 -3.62 17.04 21.60
C LYS A 233 -3.75 15.52 21.43
N ASN A 234 -4.73 14.86 22.05
CA ASN A 234 -4.78 13.39 22.13
C ASN A 234 -5.23 12.71 20.82
N LYS A 235 -6.35 13.13 20.21
CA LYS A 235 -6.82 12.55 18.93
C LYS A 235 -5.85 12.81 17.77
N ILE A 236 -5.08 13.90 17.84
CA ILE A 236 -4.04 14.20 16.87
C ILE A 236 -2.85 13.25 17.07
N ALA A 237 -2.53 12.89 18.32
CA ALA A 237 -1.42 12.01 18.63
C ALA A 237 -1.65 10.57 18.14
N ASP A 238 -2.85 10.00 18.30
CA ASP A 238 -3.15 8.63 17.86
C ASP A 238 -3.02 8.44 16.34
N PHE A 239 -3.64 9.33 15.56
CA PHE A 239 -3.48 9.31 14.10
C PHE A 239 -2.01 9.52 13.70
N ARG A 240 -1.31 10.40 14.41
CA ARG A 240 0.08 10.72 14.12
C ARG A 240 1.01 9.55 14.41
N GLN A 241 0.80 8.84 15.50
CA GLN A 241 1.50 7.60 15.82
C GLN A 241 1.37 6.59 14.67
N LEU A 242 0.14 6.32 14.20
CA LEU A 242 -0.10 5.40 13.08
C LEU A 242 0.64 5.84 11.80
N ALA A 243 0.55 7.13 11.46
CA ALA A 243 1.19 7.65 10.25
C ALA A 243 2.72 7.65 10.32
N LEU A 244 3.29 7.97 11.49
CA LEU A 244 4.75 7.91 11.70
C LEU A 244 5.27 6.48 11.70
N GLU A 245 4.52 5.52 12.23
CA GLU A 245 4.84 4.10 12.16
C GLU A 245 4.87 3.61 10.71
N LYS A 246 3.85 3.96 9.91
CA LYS A 246 3.82 3.65 8.46
C LYS A 246 4.99 4.31 7.72
N PHE A 247 5.28 5.58 8.03
CA PHE A 247 6.43 6.29 7.46
C PHE A 247 7.73 5.52 7.72
N MET A 248 8.00 5.16 8.98
CA MET A 248 9.21 4.42 9.36
C MET A 248 9.33 3.05 8.69
N ASN A 249 8.25 2.26 8.70
CA ASN A 249 8.24 0.94 8.08
C ASN A 249 8.42 0.98 6.57
N THR A 250 8.03 2.06 5.90
CA THR A 250 8.32 2.22 4.47
C THR A 250 9.76 2.68 4.24
N ILE A 251 10.25 3.69 4.99
CA ILE A 251 11.61 4.21 4.74
C ILE A 251 12.70 3.20 5.07
N ILE A 252 12.50 2.35 6.08
CA ILE A 252 13.47 1.30 6.43
C ILE A 252 13.60 0.26 5.32
N ARG A 253 12.54 0.02 4.53
CA ARG A 253 12.57 -0.93 3.41
C ARG A 253 13.14 -0.31 2.15
N GLN A 254 12.89 0.98 1.93
CA GLN A 254 13.22 1.66 0.68
C GLN A 254 14.59 2.36 0.72
N PHE A 255 15.02 2.83 1.90
CA PHE A 255 16.22 3.63 2.09
C PHE A 255 17.17 3.03 3.13
N TRP A 256 17.16 1.70 3.31
CA TRP A 256 18.04 1.01 4.27
C TRP A 256 19.54 1.25 4.04
N PHE A 257 19.92 1.56 2.80
CA PHE A 257 21.29 1.84 2.40
C PHE A 257 21.74 3.28 2.74
N ASP A 258 20.80 4.15 3.13
CA ASP A 258 21.09 5.56 3.39
C ASP A 258 21.65 5.77 4.81
N ASN A 259 22.77 6.48 4.90
CA ASN A 259 23.48 6.69 6.16
C ASN A 259 22.69 7.53 7.17
N LEU A 260 21.83 8.44 6.72
CA LEU A 260 21.01 9.24 7.64
C LEU A 260 19.83 8.40 8.13
N VAL A 261 19.21 7.60 7.28
CA VAL A 261 18.16 6.66 7.68
C VAL A 261 18.71 5.65 8.67
N ASP A 262 19.87 5.05 8.41
CA ASP A 262 20.55 4.18 9.38
C ASP A 262 20.86 4.93 10.70
N GLY A 263 21.34 6.17 10.61
CA GLY A 263 21.53 7.04 11.77
C GLY A 263 20.25 7.29 12.56
N PHE A 264 19.12 7.47 11.89
CA PHE A 264 17.83 7.68 12.52
C PHE A 264 17.39 6.49 13.36
N PHE A 265 17.75 5.26 12.98
CA PHE A 265 17.42 4.05 13.75
C PHE A 265 18.51 3.60 14.73
N SER A 266 19.78 3.97 14.49
CA SER A 266 20.92 3.54 15.32
C SER A 266 21.30 4.51 16.43
N CYS A 267 21.18 5.83 16.21
CA CYS A 267 21.62 6.83 17.19
C CYS A 267 20.75 6.83 18.44
N GLN A 268 21.35 6.64 19.62
CA GLN A 268 20.61 6.73 20.89
C GLN A 268 20.43 8.19 21.35
N ASN A 269 21.36 9.08 21.00
CA ASN A 269 21.36 10.50 21.38
C ASN A 269 20.83 11.39 20.24
N ASP A 270 19.95 12.32 20.57
CA ASP A 270 19.43 13.35 19.67
C ASP A 270 20.55 14.22 19.06
N ASN A 271 21.59 14.56 19.83
CA ASN A 271 22.68 15.40 19.35
C ASN A 271 23.45 14.74 18.20
N ASP A 272 23.68 13.42 18.28
CA ASP A 272 24.37 12.67 17.23
C ASP A 272 23.54 12.65 15.94
N LEU A 273 22.22 12.47 16.07
CA LEU A 273 21.30 12.53 14.94
C LEU A 273 21.27 13.95 14.32
N GLN A 274 21.25 15.00 15.13
CA GLN A 274 21.29 16.38 14.62
C GLN A 274 22.63 16.69 13.93
N ASN A 275 23.75 16.17 14.45
CA ASN A 275 25.05 16.33 13.81
C ASN A 275 25.10 15.59 12.47
N LYS A 276 24.58 14.36 12.40
CA LYS A 276 24.44 13.62 11.14
C LYS A 276 23.55 14.37 10.13
N LEU A 277 22.43 14.95 10.57
CA LEU A 277 21.56 15.79 9.73
C LEU A 277 22.30 16.99 9.12
N LYS A 278 23.16 17.66 9.91
CA LYS A 278 23.93 18.83 9.45
C LYS A 278 25.04 18.49 8.46
N GLN A 279 25.61 17.29 8.54
CA GLN A 279 26.73 16.85 7.71
C GLN A 279 26.30 16.31 6.33
N GLN A 280 25.00 16.27 6.05
CA GLN A 280 24.49 15.70 4.82
C GLN A 280 24.83 16.56 3.60
N LYS A 281 25.43 15.92 2.60
CA LYS A 281 25.64 16.51 1.28
C LYS A 281 24.43 16.20 0.40
N GLN A 282 24.10 17.15 -0.48
CA GLN A 282 23.05 16.94 -1.46
C GLN A 282 23.49 15.88 -2.48
N ARG A 283 22.65 14.87 -2.71
CA ARG A 283 22.85 13.87 -3.76
C ARG A 283 22.87 14.55 -5.12
N GLN A 284 23.87 14.20 -5.94
CA GLN A 284 23.95 14.68 -7.32
C GLN A 284 23.10 13.81 -8.24
N TYR A 285 22.35 14.47 -9.11
CA TYR A 285 21.49 13.85 -10.13
C TYR A 285 22.12 14.07 -11.51
N ASP A 286 23.12 13.27 -11.80
CA ASP A 286 23.74 13.19 -13.13
C ASP A 286 23.88 11.71 -13.46
N ILE A 287 23.20 11.25 -14.51
CA ILE A 287 23.23 9.86 -14.97
C ILE A 287 24.64 9.28 -15.10
N GLN A 288 25.62 10.10 -15.49
CA GLN A 288 27.01 9.65 -15.67
C GLN A 288 27.69 9.30 -14.33
N ASN A 289 27.22 9.89 -13.24
CA ASN A 289 27.78 9.76 -11.90
C ASN A 289 26.77 9.16 -10.90
N LEU A 290 25.62 8.72 -11.40
CA LEU A 290 24.54 8.24 -10.56
C LEU A 290 24.90 6.86 -10.00
N THR A 291 24.66 6.71 -8.71
CA THR A 291 24.84 5.45 -8.01
C THR A 291 23.49 4.75 -7.80
N THR A 292 23.42 3.46 -8.12
CA THR A 292 22.23 2.61 -7.93
C THR A 292 22.60 1.33 -7.19
N LEU A 293 21.61 0.62 -6.63
CA LEU A 293 21.88 -0.61 -5.84
C LEU A 293 22.47 -1.74 -6.68
N ASN A 294 22.02 -1.89 -7.92
CA ASN A 294 22.44 -2.92 -8.86
C ASN A 294 23.52 -2.44 -9.84
N GLY A 295 23.93 -1.16 -9.77
CA GLY A 295 24.86 -0.58 -10.75
C GLY A 295 24.29 -0.49 -12.16
N GLN A 296 22.95 -0.52 -12.33
CA GLN A 296 22.28 -0.30 -13.61
C GLN A 296 21.40 0.94 -13.53
N ILE A 297 21.34 1.66 -14.65
CA ILE A 297 20.49 2.85 -14.80
C ILE A 297 19.60 2.63 -16.03
N GLU A 298 18.31 2.47 -15.78
CA GLU A 298 17.31 2.24 -16.82
C GLU A 298 16.60 3.55 -17.17
N CYS A 299 16.79 4.01 -18.40
CA CYS A 299 16.16 5.20 -18.94
C CYS A 299 15.03 4.79 -19.87
N GLN A 300 13.80 5.17 -19.53
CA GLN A 300 12.63 4.82 -20.34
C GLN A 300 11.69 6.00 -20.54
N ILE A 301 11.32 6.23 -21.80
CA ILE A 301 10.27 7.16 -22.21
C ILE A 301 9.39 6.40 -23.19
N SER A 302 8.08 6.37 -22.94
CA SER A 302 7.11 5.73 -23.82
C SER A 302 5.76 6.41 -23.75
N SER A 303 4.99 6.33 -24.83
CA SER A 303 3.59 6.79 -24.87
C SER A 303 2.71 6.04 -23.86
N GLN A 304 3.01 4.76 -23.59
CA GLN A 304 2.34 3.99 -22.56
C GLN A 304 2.53 4.59 -21.16
N MET A 305 3.73 5.05 -20.82
CA MET A 305 3.99 5.72 -19.54
C MET A 305 3.21 7.05 -19.45
N GLU A 306 3.17 7.85 -20.52
CA GLU A 306 2.32 9.06 -20.55
C GLU A 306 0.84 8.73 -20.34
N GLY A 307 0.34 7.70 -21.04
CA GLY A 307 -1.02 7.21 -20.86
C GLY A 307 -1.30 6.75 -19.43
N PHE A 308 -0.34 6.06 -18.82
CA PHE A 308 -0.41 5.65 -17.41
C PHE A 308 -0.53 6.86 -16.48
N PHE A 309 0.36 7.86 -16.58
CA PHE A 309 0.31 9.02 -15.68
C PHE A 309 -0.98 9.82 -15.84
N SER A 310 -1.45 10.01 -17.07
CA SER A 310 -2.72 10.68 -17.36
C SER A 310 -3.90 9.92 -16.74
N TYR A 311 -3.95 8.60 -16.92
CA TYR A 311 -4.95 7.73 -16.32
C TYR A 311 -4.92 7.82 -14.78
N GLN A 312 -3.73 7.70 -14.17
CA GLN A 312 -3.57 7.73 -12.71
C GLN A 312 -4.02 9.05 -12.10
N GLN A 313 -3.75 10.20 -12.72
CA GLN A 313 -4.25 11.49 -12.23
C GLN A 313 -5.79 11.52 -12.12
N GLY A 314 -6.48 10.91 -13.09
CA GLY A 314 -7.93 10.76 -13.09
C GLY A 314 -8.42 9.81 -12.00
N VAL A 315 -7.80 8.64 -11.86
CA VAL A 315 -8.13 7.63 -10.83
C VAL A 315 -7.94 8.19 -9.43
N PHE A 316 -6.80 8.82 -9.16
CA PHE A 316 -6.49 9.41 -7.85
C PHE A 316 -7.53 10.42 -7.37
N SER A 317 -8.13 11.18 -8.29
CA SER A 317 -9.17 12.14 -7.91
C SER A 317 -10.46 11.45 -7.45
N LYS A 318 -10.83 10.33 -8.10
CA LYS A 318 -11.97 9.50 -7.71
C LYS A 318 -11.69 8.73 -6.41
N ASP A 319 -10.47 8.21 -6.25
CA ASP A 319 -10.06 7.52 -5.03
C ASP A 319 -10.15 8.43 -3.80
N LEU A 320 -9.69 9.68 -3.92
CA LEU A 320 -9.80 10.66 -2.84
C LEU A 320 -11.25 10.93 -2.43
N GLU A 321 -12.17 11.01 -3.39
CA GLU A 321 -13.60 11.15 -3.12
C GLU A 321 -14.15 9.92 -2.38
N CYS A 322 -13.87 8.72 -2.90
CA CYS A 322 -14.27 7.46 -2.29
C CYS A 322 -13.75 7.33 -0.86
N TYR A 323 -12.46 7.62 -0.64
CA TYR A 323 -11.83 7.59 0.68
C TYR A 323 -12.48 8.59 1.63
N ASN A 324 -12.80 9.80 1.17
CA ASN A 324 -13.52 10.76 1.99
C ASN A 324 -14.92 10.26 2.37
N ASN A 325 -15.65 9.62 1.45
CA ASN A 325 -16.96 9.04 1.72
C ASN A 325 -16.88 7.90 2.74
N ILE A 326 -15.91 6.98 2.60
CA ILE A 326 -15.66 5.91 3.57
C ILE A 326 -15.40 6.49 4.96
N ARG A 327 -14.60 7.56 5.05
CA ARG A 327 -14.30 8.23 6.33
C ARG A 327 -15.53 8.92 6.95
N GLN A 328 -16.43 9.46 6.14
CA GLN A 328 -17.68 10.03 6.65
C GLN A 328 -18.59 8.93 7.20
N ILE A 329 -18.72 7.82 6.47
CA ILE A 329 -19.49 6.65 6.91
C ILE A 329 -18.90 6.05 8.18
N SER A 330 -17.57 5.89 8.26
CA SER A 330 -16.92 5.34 9.44
C SER A 330 -17.17 6.19 10.69
N LYS A 331 -17.18 7.53 10.57
CA LYS A 331 -17.54 8.42 11.68
C LYS A 331 -19.00 8.26 12.11
N LYS A 332 -19.92 8.04 11.17
CA LYS A 332 -21.33 7.72 11.49
C LYS A 332 -21.41 6.42 12.28
N ILE A 333 -20.70 5.37 11.85
CA ILE A 333 -20.62 4.09 12.57
C ILE A 333 -20.08 4.29 13.99
N VAL A 334 -18.99 5.05 14.16
CA VAL A 334 -18.43 5.36 15.50
C VAL A 334 -19.44 6.06 16.40
N ASN A 335 -20.20 7.02 15.86
CA ASN A 335 -21.24 7.71 16.63
C ASN A 335 -22.39 6.77 17.03
N LEU A 336 -22.83 5.88 16.14
CA LEU A 336 -23.85 4.88 16.45
C LEU A 336 -23.37 3.91 17.53
N ASN A 337 -22.11 3.48 17.48
CA ASN A 337 -21.50 2.66 18.53
C ASN A 337 -21.51 3.38 19.88
N LYS A 338 -21.19 4.67 19.89
CA LYS A 338 -21.24 5.49 21.11
C LYS A 338 -22.67 5.60 21.66
N GLN A 339 -23.66 5.80 20.80
CA GLN A 339 -25.07 5.85 21.21
C GLN A 339 -25.52 4.50 21.78
N LEU A 340 -25.24 3.39 21.12
CA LEU A 340 -25.59 2.06 21.63
C LEU A 340 -24.90 1.75 22.96
N SER A 341 -23.65 2.18 23.16
CA SER A 341 -22.98 2.12 24.46
C SER A 341 -23.77 2.86 25.54
N GLN A 342 -24.31 4.05 25.24
CA GLN A 342 -25.12 4.82 26.19
C GLN A 342 -26.43 4.11 26.52
N GLU A 343 -27.11 3.52 25.53
CA GLU A 343 -28.32 2.73 25.76
C GLU A 343 -28.06 1.52 26.66
N TYR A 344 -26.93 0.83 26.47
CA TYR A 344 -26.53 -0.26 27.37
C TYR A 344 -26.29 0.21 28.81
N LYS A 345 -25.71 1.40 29.03
CA LYS A 345 -25.55 1.97 30.38
C LYS A 345 -26.91 2.26 31.02
N LEU A 346 -27.82 2.90 30.28
CA LEU A 346 -29.17 3.20 30.76
C LEU A 346 -29.95 1.93 31.12
N LEU A 347 -29.83 0.89 30.32
CA LEU A 347 -30.43 -0.42 30.60
C LEU A 347 -29.79 -1.08 31.84
N ALA A 348 -28.46 -0.98 31.99
CA ALA A 348 -27.77 -1.45 33.18
C ALA A 348 -28.31 -0.76 34.45
N ASP A 349 -28.55 0.55 34.40
CA ASP A 349 -29.11 1.32 35.52
C ASP A 349 -30.52 0.84 35.91
N GLN A 350 -31.35 0.40 34.95
CA GLN A 350 -32.65 -0.19 35.26
C GLN A 350 -32.54 -1.47 36.10
N PHE A 351 -31.52 -2.30 35.86
CA PHE A 351 -31.30 -3.50 36.67
C PHE A 351 -30.85 -3.17 38.11
N VAL A 352 -30.17 -2.04 38.33
CA VAL A 352 -29.90 -1.55 39.69
C VAL A 352 -31.19 -1.17 40.41
N ILE A 353 -32.10 -0.48 39.72
CA ILE A 353 -33.42 -0.11 40.26
C ILE A 353 -34.22 -1.37 40.60
N LEU A 354 -34.26 -2.36 39.71
CA LEU A 354 -34.93 -3.64 39.97
C LEU A 354 -34.33 -4.40 41.15
N GLN A 355 -33.00 -4.42 41.27
CA GLN A 355 -32.31 -5.01 42.42
C GLN A 355 -32.73 -4.34 43.74
N GLN A 356 -32.77 -3.01 43.78
CA GLN A 356 -33.19 -2.25 44.96
C GLN A 356 -34.66 -2.50 45.31
N ARG A 357 -35.54 -2.57 44.32
CA ARG A 357 -36.96 -2.88 44.54
C ARG A 357 -37.13 -4.29 45.11
N ASN A 358 -36.40 -5.28 44.57
CA ASN A 358 -36.48 -6.66 45.05
C ASN A 358 -35.92 -6.84 46.45
N ARG A 359 -34.87 -6.08 46.83
CA ARG A 359 -34.41 -6.02 48.24
C ARG A 359 -35.55 -5.67 49.19
N ASN A 360 -36.28 -4.61 48.88
CA ASN A 360 -37.40 -4.15 49.72
C ASN A 360 -38.55 -5.17 49.75
N GLN A 361 -38.80 -5.90 48.65
CA GLN A 361 -39.83 -6.93 48.57
C GLN A 361 -39.42 -8.24 49.28
N ASN A 362 -38.14 -8.62 49.19
CA ASN A 362 -37.58 -9.81 49.85
C ASN A 362 -37.65 -9.76 51.39
N GLU A 363 -37.87 -8.58 51.96
CA GLU A 363 -38.19 -8.41 53.39
C GLU A 363 -39.62 -8.87 53.73
N GLN A 364 -40.51 -8.95 52.73
CA GLN A 364 -41.95 -9.18 52.91
C GLN A 364 -42.43 -10.55 52.39
N ILE A 365 -41.62 -11.28 51.64
CA ILE A 365 -42.00 -12.57 51.03
C ILE A 365 -41.13 -13.74 51.53
N PRO A 366 -41.70 -14.96 51.72
CA PRO A 366 -40.93 -16.12 52.19
C PRO A 366 -39.88 -16.63 51.19
N GLU A 367 -40.17 -16.53 49.89
CA GLU A 367 -39.28 -16.97 48.82
C GLU A 367 -38.59 -15.74 48.20
N LYS A 368 -37.31 -15.57 48.50
CA LYS A 368 -36.54 -14.39 48.09
C LYS A 368 -36.14 -14.49 46.63
N VAL A 369 -36.31 -13.40 45.89
CA VAL A 369 -35.77 -13.23 44.55
C VAL A 369 -34.26 -13.07 44.64
N ASP A 370 -33.50 -13.79 43.80
CA ASP A 370 -32.05 -13.71 43.81
C ASP A 370 -31.54 -12.33 43.34
N GLU A 371 -30.94 -11.59 44.26
CA GLU A 371 -30.33 -10.28 44.00
C GLU A 371 -29.07 -10.37 43.12
N ILE A 372 -28.44 -11.54 43.08
CA ILE A 372 -27.23 -11.79 42.29
C ILE A 372 -27.57 -11.74 40.80
N TYR A 373 -28.76 -12.18 40.41
CA TYR A 373 -29.23 -12.14 39.02
C TYR A 373 -29.21 -10.72 38.44
N TYR A 374 -29.85 -9.75 39.12
CA TYR A 374 -29.89 -8.36 38.65
C TYR A 374 -28.53 -7.67 38.68
N LYS A 375 -27.69 -7.99 39.67
CA LYS A 375 -26.30 -7.51 39.72
C LYS A 375 -25.50 -8.00 38.50
N ASN A 376 -25.66 -9.28 38.17
CA ASN A 376 -24.99 -9.90 37.05
C ASN A 376 -25.45 -9.32 35.71
N LEU A 377 -26.75 -9.07 35.54
CA LEU A 377 -27.29 -8.37 34.36
C LEU A 377 -26.75 -6.94 34.24
N ASN A 378 -26.74 -6.17 35.33
CA ASN A 378 -26.13 -4.84 35.33
C ASN A 378 -24.67 -4.88 34.84
N GLN A 379 -23.85 -5.77 35.43
CA GLN A 379 -22.44 -5.89 35.07
C GLN A 379 -22.25 -6.33 33.61
N MET A 380 -23.10 -7.22 33.09
CA MET A 380 -23.10 -7.63 31.69
C MET A 380 -23.30 -6.43 30.76
N PHE A 381 -24.36 -5.64 30.98
CA PHE A 381 -24.65 -4.49 30.11
C PHE A 381 -23.60 -3.38 30.22
N LEU A 382 -23.00 -3.16 31.39
CA LEU A 382 -21.84 -2.27 31.51
C LEU A 382 -20.62 -2.77 30.71
N THR A 383 -20.40 -4.08 30.71
CA THR A 383 -19.31 -4.70 29.93
C THR A 383 -19.57 -4.58 28.43
N TRP A 384 -20.80 -4.84 27.98
CA TRP A 384 -21.21 -4.68 26.59
C TRP A 384 -21.13 -3.24 26.11
N SER A 385 -21.49 -2.28 26.97
CA SER A 385 -21.29 -0.86 26.71
C SER A 385 -19.84 -0.53 26.38
N LYS A 386 -18.89 -1.01 27.20
CA LYS A 386 -17.46 -0.81 26.96
C LYS A 386 -17.00 -1.47 25.65
N LYS A 387 -17.42 -2.70 25.38
CA LYS A 387 -17.11 -3.42 24.14
C LYS A 387 -17.61 -2.69 22.88
N GLN A 388 -18.76 -2.03 22.98
CA GLN A 388 -19.27 -1.20 21.89
C GLN A 388 -18.42 0.05 21.65
N GLU A 389 -17.90 0.68 22.72
CA GLU A 389 -16.90 1.76 22.59
C GLU A 389 -15.61 1.25 21.92
N ASP A 390 -15.16 0.03 22.28
CA ASP A 390 -13.99 -0.61 21.69
C ASP A 390 -14.18 -0.90 20.18
N ILE A 391 -15.35 -1.36 19.75
CA ILE A 391 -15.70 -1.49 18.32
C ILE A 391 -15.59 -0.12 17.62
N GLY A 392 -16.10 0.94 18.24
CA GLY A 392 -15.94 2.31 17.72
C GLY A 392 -14.47 2.72 17.54
N LEU A 393 -13.60 2.37 18.49
CA LEU A 393 -12.15 2.62 18.39
C LEU A 393 -11.51 1.80 17.26
N ILE A 394 -11.88 0.53 17.10
CA ILE A 394 -11.41 -0.33 16.02
C ILE A 394 -11.79 0.25 14.65
N VAL A 395 -13.04 0.70 14.47
CA VAL A 395 -13.52 1.35 13.25
C VAL A 395 -12.77 2.66 12.98
N THR A 396 -12.54 3.47 14.02
CA THR A 396 -11.79 4.73 13.89
C THR A 396 -10.37 4.48 13.38
N LYS A 397 -9.65 3.52 13.96
CA LYS A 397 -8.26 3.21 13.60
C LYS A 397 -8.14 2.58 12.22
N ASN A 398 -9.00 1.60 11.91
CA ASN A 398 -8.89 0.83 10.66
C ASN A 398 -9.58 1.46 9.46
N LEU A 399 -10.54 2.39 9.66
CA LEU A 399 -11.19 3.10 8.55
C LEU A 399 -10.84 4.59 8.53
N ASP A 400 -11.23 5.38 9.54
CA ASP A 400 -11.03 6.84 9.47
C ASP A 400 -9.54 7.19 9.36
N TYR A 401 -8.71 6.67 10.25
CA TYR A 401 -7.27 6.97 10.27
C TYR A 401 -6.54 6.36 9.07
N PHE A 402 -6.86 5.11 8.71
CA PHE A 402 -6.29 4.47 7.54
C PHE A 402 -6.55 5.26 6.26
N TYR A 403 -7.81 5.56 5.93
CA TYR A 403 -8.15 6.30 4.72
C TYR A 403 -7.72 7.78 4.78
N LYS A 404 -7.62 8.36 5.98
CA LYS A 404 -7.00 9.69 6.14
C LYS A 404 -5.53 9.67 5.74
N TYR A 405 -4.80 8.61 6.09
CA TYR A 405 -3.42 8.42 5.66
C TYR A 405 -3.36 8.12 4.15
N GLN A 406 -4.24 7.26 3.62
CA GLN A 406 -4.29 6.97 2.18
C GLN A 406 -4.53 8.23 1.33
N ASN A 407 -5.37 9.17 1.78
CA ASN A 407 -5.49 10.47 1.13
C ASN A 407 -4.13 11.18 1.01
N GLN A 408 -3.33 11.18 2.08
CA GLN A 408 -2.00 11.80 2.05
C GLN A 408 -1.03 11.05 1.13
N VAL A 409 -1.17 9.72 1.01
CA VAL A 409 -0.38 8.91 0.08
C VAL A 409 -0.71 9.32 -1.35
N ILE A 410 -1.99 9.38 -1.71
CA ILE A 410 -2.45 9.78 -3.05
C ILE A 410 -2.00 11.20 -3.39
N GLU A 411 -2.11 12.16 -2.47
CA GLU A 411 -1.60 13.52 -2.70
C GLU A 411 -0.09 13.54 -2.95
N THR A 412 0.69 12.73 -2.21
CA THR A 412 2.13 12.60 -2.44
C THR A 412 2.42 12.03 -3.83
N LEU A 413 1.66 11.04 -4.29
CA LEU A 413 1.81 10.48 -5.65
C LEU A 413 1.44 11.52 -6.71
N LYS A 414 0.38 12.32 -6.51
CA LYS A 414 0.02 13.43 -7.41
C LYS A 414 1.14 14.47 -7.49
N GLU A 415 1.77 14.81 -6.36
CA GLU A 415 2.94 15.71 -6.33
C GLU A 415 4.11 15.15 -7.15
N LYS A 416 4.35 13.82 -7.11
CA LYS A 416 5.39 13.18 -7.94
C LYS A 416 5.08 13.24 -9.42
N ILE A 417 3.82 13.02 -9.84
CA ILE A 417 3.44 13.19 -11.25
C ILE A 417 3.62 14.65 -11.68
N LYS A 418 3.21 15.62 -10.85
CA LYS A 418 3.41 17.05 -11.16
C LYS A 418 4.89 17.42 -11.29
N TYR A 419 5.74 16.92 -10.40
CA TYR A 419 7.19 17.12 -10.47
C TYR A 419 7.76 16.56 -11.78
N ARG A 420 7.36 15.34 -12.12
CA ARG A 420 7.73 14.68 -13.38
C ARG A 420 7.29 15.48 -14.61
N ASP A 421 6.05 15.97 -14.64
CA ASP A 421 5.53 16.76 -15.75
C ASP A 421 6.28 18.09 -15.90
N SER A 422 6.60 18.75 -14.78
CA SER A 422 7.46 19.95 -14.79
C SER A 422 8.85 19.66 -15.38
N LEU A 423 9.46 18.52 -15.01
CA LEU A 423 10.75 18.09 -15.56
C LEU A 423 10.66 17.76 -17.05
N ARG A 424 9.57 17.13 -17.49
CA ARG A 424 9.31 16.84 -18.91
C ARG A 424 9.28 18.13 -19.71
N ASP A 425 8.50 19.11 -19.25
CA ASP A 425 8.32 20.38 -19.96
C ASP A 425 9.63 21.20 -19.99
N GLU A 426 10.43 21.17 -18.91
CA GLU A 426 11.77 21.75 -18.89
C GLU A 426 12.72 21.04 -19.87
N THR A 427 12.71 19.70 -19.85
CA THR A 427 13.50 18.85 -20.74
C THR A 427 13.21 19.17 -22.20
N LEU A 428 11.93 19.24 -22.59
CA LEU A 428 11.52 19.59 -23.95
C LEU A 428 12.04 20.97 -24.38
N LYS A 429 11.96 21.98 -23.50
CA LYS A 429 12.50 23.32 -23.77
C LYS A 429 14.02 23.30 -23.98
N GLN A 430 14.75 22.49 -23.20
CA GLN A 430 16.20 22.37 -23.35
C GLN A 430 16.59 21.66 -24.66
N LEU A 431 15.89 20.57 -25.00
CA LEU A 431 16.11 19.82 -26.24
C LEU A 431 15.84 20.70 -27.48
N GLN A 432 14.73 21.44 -27.49
CA GLN A 432 14.40 22.38 -28.57
C GLN A 432 15.47 23.47 -28.77
N LYS A 433 16.07 23.97 -27.69
CA LYS A 433 17.17 24.95 -27.76
C LYS A 433 18.41 24.35 -28.42
N ILE A 434 18.75 23.10 -28.08
CA ILE A 434 19.90 22.41 -28.67
C ILE A 434 19.65 22.14 -30.15
N GLU A 435 18.46 21.63 -30.51
CA GLU A 435 18.09 21.39 -31.92
C GLU A 435 18.12 22.69 -32.73
N SER A 436 17.55 23.78 -32.22
CA SER A 436 17.58 25.08 -32.89
C SER A 436 19.01 25.59 -33.11
N LYS A 437 19.91 25.34 -32.16
CA LYS A 437 21.33 25.70 -32.27
C LYS A 437 22.01 24.86 -33.36
N ILE A 438 21.80 23.55 -33.36
CA ILE A 438 22.32 22.63 -34.38
C ILE A 438 21.82 23.03 -35.76
N ASP A 439 20.51 23.29 -35.90
CA ASP A 439 19.89 23.67 -37.17
C ASP A 439 20.43 24.98 -37.71
N LYS A 440 20.62 25.98 -36.84
CA LYS A 440 21.23 27.25 -37.23
C LYS A 440 22.65 27.06 -37.75
N GLN A 441 23.49 26.34 -37.00
CA GLN A 441 24.87 26.07 -37.39
C GLN A 441 24.94 25.21 -38.67
N PHE A 442 24.04 24.25 -38.83
CA PHE A 442 23.97 23.38 -40.01
C PHE A 442 23.61 24.18 -41.26
N LYS A 443 22.65 25.11 -41.18
CA LYS A 443 22.27 26.00 -42.30
C LYS A 443 23.38 26.96 -42.73
N GLU A 444 24.34 27.24 -41.86
CA GLU A 444 25.51 28.09 -42.18
C GLU A 444 26.59 27.32 -42.96
N LEU A 445 26.49 25.98 -43.09
CA LEU A 445 27.43 25.16 -43.85
C LEU A 445 27.02 25.06 -45.32
N SER A 446 27.99 25.14 -46.23
CA SER A 446 27.76 24.80 -47.65
C SER A 446 27.74 23.28 -47.86
N ASP A 447 27.10 22.82 -48.94
CA ASP A 447 27.07 21.40 -49.31
C ASP A 447 28.47 20.78 -49.39
N SER A 448 29.44 21.54 -49.90
CA SER A 448 30.84 21.13 -49.98
C SER A 448 31.49 20.94 -48.60
N GLN A 449 31.17 21.80 -47.62
CA GLN A 449 31.66 21.67 -46.25
C GLN A 449 31.01 20.50 -45.52
N ILE A 450 29.74 20.23 -45.79
CA ILE A 450 29.02 19.07 -45.26
C ILE A 450 29.70 17.79 -45.77
N GLN A 451 29.89 17.65 -47.09
CA GLN A 451 30.53 16.50 -47.71
C GLN A 451 31.98 16.28 -47.23
N GLN A 452 32.78 17.35 -47.10
CA GLN A 452 34.15 17.25 -46.60
C GLN A 452 34.22 16.75 -45.16
N LYS A 453 33.24 17.11 -44.32
CA LYS A 453 33.22 16.77 -42.90
C LYS A 453 32.60 15.42 -42.59
N THR A 454 31.74 14.87 -43.47
CA THR A 454 31.14 13.54 -43.27
C THR A 454 31.99 12.38 -43.76
N GLN A 455 33.03 12.60 -44.59
CA GLN A 455 34.12 11.67 -45.02
C GLN A 455 33.76 10.21 -45.39
N THR A 456 32.49 9.81 -45.42
CA THR A 456 32.05 8.43 -45.66
C THR A 456 30.97 8.39 -46.74
N GLN A 457 31.06 7.39 -47.62
CA GLN A 457 30.22 7.21 -48.81
C GLN A 457 28.77 6.75 -48.51
N ASP A 458 28.38 6.66 -47.24
CA ASP A 458 27.05 6.19 -46.86
C ASP A 458 26.00 7.30 -46.90
N ILE A 459 24.81 6.95 -47.38
CA ILE A 459 23.63 7.83 -47.44
C ILE A 459 23.13 8.05 -46.00
N PHE A 460 23.65 9.09 -45.34
CA PHE A 460 23.14 9.53 -44.05
C PHE A 460 21.84 10.32 -44.21
N THR A 461 20.88 10.05 -43.32
CA THR A 461 19.76 10.97 -43.08
C THR A 461 20.29 12.31 -42.55
N GLU A 462 19.57 13.42 -42.79
CA GLU A 462 19.94 14.75 -42.28
C GLU A 462 20.17 14.74 -40.76
N LYS A 463 19.40 13.93 -40.03
CA LYS A 463 19.56 13.73 -38.59
C LYS A 463 20.92 13.11 -38.23
N GLN A 464 21.35 12.09 -38.95
CA GLN A 464 22.66 11.45 -38.73
C GLN A 464 23.81 12.39 -39.10
N GLN A 465 23.67 13.18 -40.16
CA GLN A 465 24.66 14.20 -40.54
C GLN A 465 24.81 15.27 -39.45
N LYS A 466 23.68 15.78 -38.92
CA LYS A 466 23.70 16.72 -37.79
C LYS A 466 24.37 16.12 -36.57
N GLN A 467 24.09 14.86 -36.26
CA GLN A 467 24.71 14.16 -35.13
C GLN A 467 26.23 14.00 -35.29
N SER A 468 26.70 13.66 -36.48
CA SER A 468 28.15 13.51 -36.75
C SER A 468 28.87 14.86 -36.76
N LEU A 469 28.23 15.92 -37.26
CA LEU A 469 28.83 17.26 -37.35
C LEU A 469 28.87 18.00 -36.00
N TYR A 470 27.92 17.72 -35.10
CA TYR A 470 27.77 18.37 -33.80
C TYR A 470 27.77 17.35 -32.66
N PRO A 471 28.87 16.61 -32.43
CA PRO A 471 28.90 15.51 -31.47
C PRO A 471 28.75 15.99 -30.02
N LYS A 472 29.20 17.21 -29.70
CA LYS A 472 29.07 17.78 -28.34
C LYS A 472 27.61 18.08 -28.00
N GLU A 473 26.93 18.81 -28.88
CA GLU A 473 25.51 19.15 -28.75
C GLU A 473 24.63 17.89 -28.77
N SER A 474 24.96 16.91 -29.62
CA SER A 474 24.25 15.63 -29.70
C SER A 474 24.39 14.83 -28.42
N LYS A 475 25.59 14.75 -27.85
CA LYS A 475 25.82 14.11 -26.54
C LYS A 475 25.07 14.84 -25.42
N GLN A 476 25.03 16.17 -25.46
CA GLN A 476 24.26 16.97 -24.50
C GLN A 476 22.75 16.68 -24.61
N PHE A 477 22.23 16.61 -25.84
CA PHE A 477 20.84 16.25 -26.11
C PHE A 477 20.50 14.88 -25.52
N GLU A 478 21.34 13.88 -25.78
CA GLU A 478 21.15 12.54 -25.22
C GLU A 478 21.18 12.52 -23.69
N ASN A 479 22.16 13.17 -23.06
CA ASN A 479 22.27 13.22 -21.61
C ASN A 479 21.01 13.83 -20.95
N ILE A 480 20.51 14.94 -21.50
CA ILE A 480 19.29 15.58 -20.99
C ILE A 480 18.09 14.64 -21.10
N GLN A 481 17.96 13.98 -22.25
CA GLN A 481 16.87 13.04 -22.51
C GLN A 481 16.95 11.80 -21.60
N ASP A 482 18.14 11.26 -21.38
CA ASP A 482 18.34 10.07 -20.54
C ASP A 482 18.17 10.37 -19.05
N ASN A 483 18.61 11.55 -18.59
CA ASN A 483 18.32 12.03 -17.23
C ASN A 483 16.81 12.07 -16.96
N PHE A 484 16.03 12.64 -17.89
CA PHE A 484 14.58 12.61 -17.77
C PHE A 484 14.02 11.19 -17.86
N GLY A 485 14.50 10.37 -18.81
CA GLY A 485 14.07 8.98 -18.98
C GLY A 485 14.28 8.12 -17.72
N TYR A 486 15.37 8.35 -16.99
CA TYR A 486 15.62 7.69 -15.71
C TYR A 486 14.61 8.11 -14.63
N ILE A 487 14.44 9.43 -14.42
CA ILE A 487 13.49 9.94 -13.41
C ILE A 487 12.06 9.51 -13.74
N ASN A 488 11.69 9.57 -15.02
CA ASN A 488 10.39 9.15 -15.53
C ASN A 488 10.12 7.67 -15.23
N ASN A 489 11.07 6.79 -15.55
CA ASN A 489 10.97 5.36 -15.28
C ASN A 489 10.87 5.07 -13.78
N ASN A 490 11.71 5.70 -12.95
CA ASN A 490 11.65 5.52 -11.50
C ASN A 490 10.32 5.96 -10.92
N ILE A 491 9.82 7.14 -11.27
CA ILE A 491 8.52 7.61 -10.76
C ILE A 491 7.39 6.67 -11.20
N TYR A 492 7.44 6.16 -12.43
CA TYR A 492 6.49 5.15 -12.92
C TYR A 492 6.51 3.89 -12.04
N GLN A 493 7.68 3.29 -11.84
CA GLN A 493 7.84 2.08 -11.03
C GLN A 493 7.41 2.31 -9.57
N GLN A 494 7.78 3.45 -8.98
CA GLN A 494 7.43 3.80 -7.61
C GLN A 494 5.91 3.92 -7.43
N ILE A 495 5.20 4.54 -8.36
CA ILE A 495 3.73 4.61 -8.29
C ILE A 495 3.12 3.21 -8.33
N GLN A 496 3.58 2.35 -9.24
CA GLN A 496 3.07 0.96 -9.33
C GLN A 496 3.28 0.18 -8.03
N ILE A 497 4.50 0.23 -7.47
CA ILE A 497 4.84 -0.43 -6.21
C ILE A 497 3.93 0.05 -5.09
N ILE A 498 3.73 1.37 -4.95
CA ILE A 498 2.92 1.93 -3.89
C ILE A 498 1.43 1.63 -4.07
N MET A 499 0.92 1.59 -5.30
CA MET A 499 -0.46 1.18 -5.57
C MET A 499 -0.71 -0.27 -5.16
N ASN A 500 0.18 -1.18 -5.54
CA ASN A 500 0.09 -2.60 -5.16
C ASN A 500 0.18 -2.77 -3.64
N LEU A 501 1.11 -2.05 -3.00
CA LEU A 501 1.24 -2.05 -1.55
C LEU A 501 -0.02 -1.50 -0.86
N ASN A 502 -0.62 -0.44 -1.38
CA ASN A 502 -1.85 0.14 -0.84
C ASN A 502 -3.02 -0.83 -0.93
N GLN A 503 -3.15 -1.58 -2.03
CA GLN A 503 -4.15 -2.63 -2.17
C GLN A 503 -3.97 -3.70 -1.09
N TYR A 504 -2.76 -4.24 -0.95
CA TYR A 504 -2.46 -5.22 0.09
C TYR A 504 -2.75 -4.69 1.50
N GLN A 505 -2.28 -3.47 1.82
CA GLN A 505 -2.53 -2.85 3.12
C GLN A 505 -4.01 -2.62 3.39
N THR A 506 -4.80 -2.30 2.36
CA THR A 506 -6.26 -2.14 2.49
C THR A 506 -6.88 -3.48 2.89
N THR A 507 -6.57 -4.56 2.17
CA THR A 507 -7.08 -5.90 2.49
C THR A 507 -6.71 -6.31 3.93
N GLN A 508 -5.44 -6.16 4.32
CA GLN A 508 -4.99 -6.50 5.67
C GLN A 508 -5.68 -5.66 6.75
N THR A 509 -5.89 -4.37 6.49
CA THR A 509 -6.56 -3.47 7.44
C THR A 509 -8.02 -3.87 7.65
N ILE A 510 -8.74 -4.21 6.58
CA ILE A 510 -10.13 -4.67 6.66
C ILE A 510 -10.22 -6.02 7.37
N LEU A 511 -9.34 -6.97 7.04
CA LEU A 511 -9.33 -8.29 7.67
C LEU A 511 -9.07 -8.19 9.18
N ASN A 512 -8.04 -7.45 9.58
CA ASN A 512 -7.71 -7.21 10.99
C ASN A 512 -8.87 -6.53 11.74
N MET A 513 -9.57 -5.60 11.10
CA MET A 513 -10.77 -4.99 11.66
C MET A 513 -11.87 -6.02 11.90
N GLN A 514 -12.20 -6.83 10.87
CA GLN A 514 -13.22 -7.86 10.95
C GLN A 514 -12.91 -8.87 12.05
N GLN A 515 -11.69 -9.41 12.10
CA GLN A 515 -11.25 -10.36 13.12
C GLN A 515 -11.43 -9.82 14.54
N LYS A 516 -11.03 -8.57 14.79
CA LYS A 516 -11.17 -7.93 16.11
C LYS A 516 -12.63 -7.72 16.51
N ILE A 517 -13.47 -7.30 15.58
CA ILE A 517 -14.91 -7.10 15.85
C ILE A 517 -15.59 -8.45 16.12
N THR A 518 -15.30 -9.47 15.31
CA THR A 518 -15.81 -10.84 15.53
C THR A 518 -15.39 -11.38 16.90
N GLN A 519 -14.13 -11.17 17.29
CA GLN A 519 -13.65 -11.57 18.60
C GLN A 519 -14.43 -10.91 19.75
N ILE A 520 -14.72 -9.61 19.64
CA ILE A 520 -15.54 -8.89 20.63
C ILE A 520 -16.93 -9.51 20.75
N TYR A 521 -17.59 -9.78 19.61
CA TYR A 521 -18.93 -10.41 19.63
C TYR A 521 -18.91 -11.82 20.21
N LEU A 522 -17.90 -12.63 19.90
CA LEU A 522 -17.75 -13.97 20.49
C LEU A 522 -17.60 -13.90 22.01
N GLU A 523 -16.84 -12.93 22.53
CA GLU A 523 -16.72 -12.74 23.97
C GLU A 523 -18.04 -12.28 24.61
N MET A 524 -18.80 -11.40 23.95
CA MET A 524 -20.14 -11.00 24.43
C MET A 524 -21.08 -12.20 24.53
N THR A 525 -21.05 -13.10 23.52
CA THR A 525 -21.84 -14.34 23.53
C THR A 525 -21.43 -15.26 24.68
N LYS A 526 -20.12 -15.46 24.91
CA LYS A 526 -19.61 -16.28 26.02
C LYS A 526 -20.01 -15.71 27.39
N GLU A 527 -19.96 -14.40 27.56
CA GLU A 527 -20.41 -13.73 28.78
C GLU A 527 -21.90 -13.98 29.03
N ASN A 528 -22.72 -13.92 27.97
CA ASN A 528 -24.13 -14.28 28.01
C ASN A 528 -24.35 -15.73 28.49
N GLU A 529 -23.67 -16.69 27.86
CA GLU A 529 -23.80 -18.12 28.21
C GLU A 529 -23.45 -18.38 29.69
N GLN A 530 -22.39 -17.75 30.19
CA GLN A 530 -21.97 -17.89 31.59
C GLN A 530 -23.00 -17.36 32.59
N LEU A 531 -23.83 -16.40 32.21
CA LEU A 531 -24.87 -15.84 33.06
C LEU A 531 -26.07 -16.77 33.19
N PHE A 532 -26.41 -17.49 32.12
CA PHE A 532 -27.57 -18.40 32.11
C PHE A 532 -27.25 -19.83 32.57
N VAL A 533 -25.99 -20.25 32.57
CA VAL A 533 -25.58 -21.57 33.09
C VAL A 533 -25.43 -21.58 34.63
N ARG A 534 -25.30 -20.40 35.26
CA ARG A 534 -25.09 -20.27 36.71
C ARG A 534 -26.36 -20.11 37.55
N ASN A 535 -27.51 -19.93 36.90
CA ASN A 535 -28.84 -19.93 37.53
C ASN A 535 -29.59 -21.18 37.08
#